data_AF-A0A850KHH7-F1
#
_entry.id   AF-A0A850KHH7-F1
#
_cell.length_a   1.000
_cell.length_b   1.000
_cell.length_c   1.000
_cell.angle_alpha   90.00
_cell.angle_beta   90.00
_cell.angle_gamma   90.00
#
_symmetry.space_group_name_H-M   'P 1'
#
loop_
_entity.id
_entity.type
_entity.pdbx_description
1 polymer ?
#
loop_
_entity_poly.entity_id
_entity_poly.type
_entity_poly.pdbx_seq_one_letter_code
_entity_poly.pdbx_strand_id
1 'polypeptide(L)'
;MILLHAFVVMRKLKTAGDKTANFAQAVYDLMFADMDQNLREMGVGDMGLAKRVPKMAEAFYGRIEAYEAGLMAYDNDATLKAALDRNLYRKTIASDESLSAMAQYLRQEAKNLEGQDIDALLSGNITFGNPPSRKTDDA
;
A
#
# COMPACT_ATOMS: atom_id res chain seq x y z
N MET A 1 -0.68 -6.18 3.76
CA MET A 1 0.72 -5.90 3.38
C MET A 1 0.88 -5.58 1.90
N ILE A 2 0.27 -6.32 0.97
CA ILE A 2 0.36 -6.06 -0.48
C ILE A 2 0.01 -4.61 -0.84
N LEU A 3 -1.13 -4.10 -0.36
CA LEU A 3 -1.61 -2.76 -0.74
C LEU A 3 -0.75 -1.59 -0.22
N LEU A 4 -0.01 -1.79 0.88
CA LEU A 4 0.91 -0.78 1.38
C LEU A 4 2.13 -0.66 0.46
N HIS A 5 2.71 -1.80 0.04
CA HIS A 5 3.83 -1.80 -0.90
C HIS A 5 3.40 -1.32 -2.28
N ALA A 6 2.24 -1.79 -2.76
CA ALA A 6 1.65 -1.30 -3.99
C ALA A 6 1.48 0.22 -3.99
N PHE A 7 0.99 0.80 -2.90
CA PHE A 7 0.91 2.26 -2.76
C PHE A 7 2.26 2.94 -3.01
N VAL A 8 3.36 2.43 -2.44
CA VAL A 8 4.68 3.04 -2.63
C VAL A 8 5.19 2.88 -4.08
N VAL A 9 4.95 1.71 -4.69
CA VAL A 9 5.28 1.49 -6.12
C VAL A 9 4.50 2.46 -7.01
N MET A 10 3.19 2.55 -6.79
CA MET A 10 2.32 3.43 -7.57
C MET A 10 2.70 4.90 -7.39
N ARG A 11 3.11 5.30 -6.17
CA ARG A 11 3.64 6.63 -5.90
C ARG A 11 4.89 6.92 -6.72
N LYS A 12 5.88 6.01 -6.74
CA LYS A 12 7.09 6.15 -7.57
C LYS A 12 6.77 6.24 -9.05
N LEU A 13 5.92 5.34 -9.57
CA LEU A 13 5.49 5.38 -10.97
C LEU A 13 4.86 6.73 -11.31
N LYS A 14 3.93 7.23 -10.47
CA LYS A 14 3.30 8.55 -10.68
C LYS A 14 4.32 9.70 -10.82
N THR A 15 5.43 9.67 -10.10
CA THR A 15 6.47 10.73 -10.19
C THR A 15 7.23 10.76 -11.53
N ALA A 16 7.25 9.65 -12.28
CA ALA A 16 7.94 9.54 -13.55
C ALA A 16 7.06 9.89 -14.77
N GLY A 17 5.80 10.29 -14.53
CA GLY A 17 4.89 10.81 -15.54
C GLY A 17 4.58 9.83 -16.68
N ASP A 18 4.42 10.37 -17.89
CA ASP A 18 3.95 9.64 -19.08
C ASP A 18 4.79 8.40 -19.42
N LYS A 19 6.11 8.41 -19.11
CA LYS A 19 7.01 7.27 -19.32
C LYS A 19 6.51 5.99 -18.64
N THR A 20 5.76 6.13 -17.56
CA THR A 20 5.34 5.01 -16.71
C THR A 20 3.83 4.81 -16.64
N ALA A 21 3.04 5.68 -17.29
CA ALA A 21 1.58 5.64 -17.20
C ALA A 21 0.99 4.29 -17.61
N ASN A 22 1.46 3.71 -18.72
CA ASN A 22 1.01 2.40 -19.20
C ASN A 22 1.39 1.28 -18.23
N PHE A 23 2.59 1.34 -17.65
CA PHE A 23 3.04 0.34 -16.69
C PHE A 23 2.27 0.44 -15.37
N ALA A 24 2.04 1.66 -14.87
CA ALA A 24 1.20 1.93 -13.72
C ALA A 24 -0.22 1.38 -13.92
N GLN A 25 -0.82 1.58 -15.09
CA GLN A 25 -2.12 1.01 -15.42
C GLN A 25 -2.09 -0.52 -15.42
N ALA A 26 -1.08 -1.14 -16.03
CA ALA A 26 -0.93 -2.60 -16.05
C ALA A 26 -0.77 -3.19 -14.63
N VAL A 27 -0.03 -2.53 -13.74
CA VAL A 27 0.08 -2.93 -12.33
C VAL A 27 -1.27 -2.83 -11.63
N TYR A 28 -2.02 -1.73 -11.83
CA TYR A 28 -3.36 -1.61 -11.28
C TYR A 28 -4.30 -2.70 -11.78
N ASP A 29 -4.35 -2.93 -13.10
CA ASP A 29 -5.23 -3.92 -13.71
C ASP A 29 -4.92 -5.33 -13.17
N LEU A 30 -3.64 -5.68 -13.04
CA LEU A 30 -3.22 -6.95 -12.46
C LEU A 30 -3.63 -7.09 -10.99
N MET A 31 -3.45 -6.04 -10.19
CA MET A 31 -3.89 -6.05 -8.78
C MET A 31 -5.40 -6.23 -8.64
N PHE A 32 -6.19 -5.56 -9.50
CA PHE A 32 -7.65 -5.70 -9.49
C PHE A 32 -8.10 -7.07 -9.98
N ALA A 33 -7.45 -7.63 -10.99
CA ALA A 33 -7.72 -8.99 -11.47
C ALA A 33 -7.44 -10.04 -10.39
N ASP A 34 -6.31 -9.92 -9.69
CA ASP A 34 -5.97 -10.80 -8.56
C ASP A 34 -6.99 -10.69 -7.42
N MET A 35 -7.41 -9.46 -7.10
CA MET A 35 -8.45 -9.24 -6.09
C MET A 35 -9.83 -9.81 -6.49
N ASP A 36 -10.24 -9.69 -7.76
CA ASP A 36 -11.47 -10.30 -8.28
C ASP A 36 -11.41 -11.84 -8.22
N GLN A 37 -10.27 -12.41 -8.63
CA GLN A 37 -10.03 -13.85 -8.57
C GLN A 37 -10.11 -14.38 -7.13
N ASN A 38 -9.45 -13.72 -6.18
CA ASN A 38 -9.51 -14.09 -4.76
C ASN A 38 -10.96 -14.09 -4.22
N LEU A 39 -11.81 -13.14 -4.64
CA LEU A 39 -13.22 -13.15 -4.25
C LEU A 39 -13.99 -14.34 -4.84
N ARG A 40 -13.74 -14.67 -6.11
CA ARG A 40 -14.35 -15.84 -6.77
C ARG A 40 -13.96 -17.13 -6.06
N GLU A 41 -12.69 -17.26 -5.71
CA GLU A 41 -12.17 -18.41 -4.95
C GLU A 41 -12.78 -18.51 -3.54
N MET A 42 -13.16 -17.38 -2.93
CA MET A 42 -13.94 -17.34 -1.69
C MET A 42 -15.45 -17.64 -1.89
N GLY A 43 -15.88 -18.07 -3.08
CA GLY A 43 -17.26 -18.45 -3.39
C GLY A 43 -18.19 -17.28 -3.69
N VAL A 44 -17.65 -16.07 -3.95
CA VAL A 44 -18.47 -14.93 -4.37
C VAL A 44 -18.85 -15.09 -5.86
N GLY A 45 -20.13 -15.33 -6.14
CA GLY A 45 -20.64 -15.38 -7.51
C GLY A 45 -20.74 -14.00 -8.19
N ASP A 46 -21.00 -13.97 -9.51
CA ASP A 46 -20.95 -12.77 -10.36
C ASP A 46 -21.81 -11.60 -9.84
N MET A 47 -23.02 -11.89 -9.34
CA MET A 47 -23.89 -10.88 -8.74
C MET A 47 -23.28 -10.23 -7.49
N GLY A 48 -22.47 -10.97 -6.74
CA GLY A 48 -21.74 -10.48 -5.58
C GLY A 48 -20.53 -9.62 -5.97
N LEU A 49 -19.85 -9.97 -7.06
CA LEU A 49 -18.68 -9.24 -7.57
C LEU A 49 -19.05 -7.85 -8.06
N ALA A 50 -20.14 -7.73 -8.83
CA ALA A 50 -20.63 -6.45 -9.34
C ALA A 50 -20.84 -5.39 -8.23
N LYS A 51 -21.14 -5.83 -7.00
CA LYS A 51 -21.30 -4.95 -5.83
C LYS A 51 -20.03 -4.75 -5.01
N ARG A 52 -19.09 -5.70 -5.05
CA ARG A 52 -17.88 -5.72 -4.19
C ARG A 52 -16.68 -5.06 -4.86
N VAL A 53 -16.50 -5.24 -6.17
CA VAL A 53 -15.38 -4.68 -6.92
C VAL A 53 -15.34 -3.14 -6.81
N PRO A 54 -16.44 -2.39 -7.00
CA PRO A 54 -16.43 -0.93 -6.82
C PRO A 54 -16.08 -0.49 -5.39
N LYS A 55 -16.61 -1.20 -4.38
CA LYS A 55 -16.31 -0.92 -2.97
C LYS A 55 -14.84 -1.20 -2.62
N MET A 56 -14.25 -2.21 -3.25
CA MET A 56 -12.84 -2.52 -3.10
C MET A 56 -11.95 -1.46 -3.74
N ALA A 57 -12.35 -0.96 -4.92
CA ALA A 57 -11.68 0.16 -5.56
C ALA A 57 -11.73 1.41 -4.67
N GLU A 58 -12.91 1.78 -4.18
CA GLU A 58 -13.10 2.91 -3.27
C GLU A 58 -12.24 2.75 -2.00
N ALA A 59 -12.25 1.56 -1.37
CA ALA A 59 -11.44 1.30 -0.20
C ALA A 59 -9.93 1.37 -0.48
N PHE A 60 -9.50 1.04 -1.71
CA PHE A 60 -8.12 1.13 -2.12
C PHE A 60 -7.69 2.59 -2.38
N TYR A 61 -8.49 3.37 -3.11
CA TYR A 61 -8.21 4.81 -3.29
C TYR A 61 -8.21 5.57 -1.97
N GLY A 62 -9.17 5.30 -1.07
CA GLY A 62 -9.18 5.91 0.25
C GLY A 62 -7.95 5.56 1.10
N ARG A 63 -7.30 4.42 0.86
CA ARG A 63 -6.01 4.07 1.49
C ARG A 63 -4.87 4.87 0.90
N ILE A 64 -4.80 4.98 -0.43
CA ILE A 64 -3.80 5.77 -1.13
C ILE A 64 -3.85 7.21 -0.62
N GLU A 65 -5.03 7.83 -0.61
CA GLU A 65 -5.21 9.21 -0.14
C GLU A 65 -4.79 9.39 1.32
N ALA A 66 -5.19 8.47 2.20
CA ALA A 66 -4.84 8.54 3.62
C ALA A 66 -3.33 8.40 3.87
N TYR A 67 -2.67 7.49 3.17
CA TYR A 67 -1.22 7.30 3.31
C TYR A 67 -0.44 8.46 2.70
N GLU A 68 -0.87 8.97 1.54
CA GLU A 68 -0.28 10.15 0.90
C GLU A 68 -0.36 11.37 1.82
N ALA A 69 -1.54 11.64 2.39
CA ALA A 69 -1.73 12.72 3.35
C ALA A 69 -0.84 12.55 4.59
N GLY A 70 -0.75 11.33 5.13
CA GLY A 70 0.13 11.01 6.26
C GLY A 70 1.62 11.21 5.94
N LEU A 71 2.07 10.85 4.74
CA LEU A 71 3.46 11.07 4.31
C LEU A 71 3.79 12.56 4.17
N MET A 72 2.83 13.39 3.74
CA MET A 72 3.01 14.83 3.55
C MET A 72 2.78 15.67 4.83
N ALA A 73 2.21 15.09 5.88
CA ALA A 73 1.89 15.81 7.10
C ALA A 73 3.15 16.16 7.91
N TYR A 74 3.14 17.35 8.52
CA TYR A 74 4.15 17.84 9.46
C TYR A 74 3.64 17.74 10.90
N ASP A 75 3.26 16.53 11.32
CA ASP A 75 2.52 16.29 12.58
C ASP A 75 3.08 15.14 13.44
N ASN A 76 4.39 14.89 13.34
CA ASN A 76 5.06 13.83 14.09
C ASN A 76 4.38 12.45 13.93
N ASP A 77 4.04 12.11 12.68
CA ASP A 77 3.39 10.87 12.25
C ASP A 77 1.95 10.65 12.74
N ALA A 78 1.31 11.63 13.38
CA ALA A 78 -0.05 11.45 13.91
C ALA A 78 -1.06 11.04 12.81
N THR A 79 -1.07 11.75 11.68
CA THR A 79 -1.95 11.44 10.53
C THR A 79 -1.61 10.08 9.93
N LEU A 80 -0.32 9.77 9.78
CA LEU A 80 0.10 8.50 9.18
C LEU A 80 -0.24 7.30 10.09
N LYS A 81 -0.02 7.44 11.40
CA LYS A 81 -0.41 6.42 12.40
C LYS A 81 -1.91 6.19 12.38
N ALA A 82 -2.73 7.23 12.34
CA ALA A 82 -4.18 7.09 12.25
C ALA A 82 -4.63 6.38 10.95
N ALA A 83 -3.98 6.70 9.82
CA ALA A 83 -4.24 6.03 8.55
C ALA A 83 -3.86 4.53 8.61
N LEU A 84 -2.72 4.20 9.20
CA LEU A 84 -2.26 2.83 9.39
C LEU A 84 -3.17 2.05 10.35
N ASP A 85 -3.59 2.65 11.46
CA ASP A 85 -4.49 2.00 12.42
C ASP A 85 -5.83 1.62 11.76
N ARG A 86 -6.44 2.58 11.05
CA ARG A 86 -7.72 2.39 10.35
C ARG A 86 -7.66 1.34 9.21
N ASN A 87 -6.54 1.27 8.50
CA ASN A 87 -6.46 0.52 7.24
C ASN A 87 -5.66 -0.77 7.33
N LEU A 88 -4.53 -0.75 8.05
CA LEU A 88 -3.63 -1.88 8.19
C LEU A 88 -4.00 -2.73 9.39
N TYR A 89 -4.22 -2.10 10.54
CA TYR A 89 -4.47 -2.82 11.78
C TYR A 89 -5.95 -3.13 12.00
N ARG A 90 -6.90 -2.30 11.52
CA ARG A 90 -8.38 -2.43 11.44
C ARG A 90 -9.11 -3.39 12.40
N LYS A 91 -8.74 -4.66 12.41
CA LYS A 91 -9.31 -5.74 13.24
C LYS A 91 -8.44 -6.11 14.45
N THR A 92 -7.35 -5.39 14.69
CA THR A 92 -6.35 -5.66 15.71
C THR A 92 -6.03 -4.36 16.45
N ILE A 93 -5.90 -4.42 17.76
CA ILE A 93 -5.43 -3.28 18.57
C ILE A 93 -3.92 -3.18 18.37
N ALA A 94 -3.46 -2.09 17.77
CA ALA A 94 -2.03 -1.80 17.60
C ALA A 94 -1.51 -0.97 18.76
N SER A 95 -0.32 -1.29 19.27
CA SER A 95 0.40 -0.40 20.17
C SER A 95 0.90 0.84 19.42
N ASP A 96 1.10 1.96 20.14
CA ASP A 96 1.71 3.14 19.53
C ASP A 96 3.13 2.85 19.00
N GLU A 97 3.88 1.94 19.64
CA GLU A 97 5.18 1.46 19.14
C GLU A 97 5.03 0.75 17.78
N SER A 98 4.03 -0.12 17.62
CA SER A 98 3.78 -0.83 16.35
C SER A 98 3.34 0.12 15.23
N LEU A 99 2.53 1.12 15.57
CA LEU A 99 2.13 2.17 14.63
C LEU A 99 3.32 3.06 14.24
N SER A 100 4.17 3.42 15.21
CA SER A 100 5.40 4.20 14.97
C SER A 100 6.38 3.44 14.08
N ALA A 101 6.65 2.17 14.38
CA ALA A 101 7.56 1.35 13.60
C ALA A 101 7.06 1.19 12.15
N MET A 102 5.75 1.07 11.96
CA MET A 102 5.17 0.96 10.63
C MET A 102 5.07 2.28 9.87
N ALA A 103 4.86 3.40 10.56
CA ALA A 103 4.97 4.73 9.98
C ALA A 103 6.39 5.01 9.48
N GLN A 104 7.41 4.69 10.32
CA GLN A 104 8.82 4.79 9.95
C GLN A 104 9.16 3.90 8.76
N TYR A 105 8.72 2.65 8.78
CA TYR A 105 8.89 1.73 7.65
C TYR A 105 8.32 2.31 6.36
N LEU A 106 7.06 2.76 6.37
CA LEU A 106 6.41 3.30 5.18
C LEU A 106 7.12 4.55 4.64
N ARG A 107 7.61 5.43 5.51
CA ARG A 107 8.45 6.58 5.09
C ARG A 107 9.77 6.13 4.48
N GLN A 108 10.42 5.14 5.08
CA GLN A 108 11.68 4.60 4.59
C GLN A 108 11.50 3.94 3.22
N GLU A 109 10.42 3.19 3.02
CA GLU A 109 10.10 2.60 1.72
C GLU A 109 9.76 3.65 0.68
N ALA A 110 9.00 4.69 1.03
CA ALA A 110 8.72 5.81 0.13
C ALA A 110 10.00 6.49 -0.33
N LYS A 111 10.93 6.78 0.59
CA LYS A 111 12.23 7.36 0.28
C LYS A 111 13.12 6.41 -0.54
N ASN A 112 13.12 5.12 -0.21
CA ASN A 112 13.90 4.10 -0.91
C ASN A 112 13.46 3.98 -2.37
N LEU A 113 12.16 3.84 -2.62
CA LEU A 113 11.61 3.72 -3.97
C LEU A 113 11.74 5.03 -4.76
N GLU A 114 11.62 6.20 -4.11
CA GLU A 114 11.94 7.49 -4.74
C GLU A 114 13.38 7.53 -5.27
N GLY A 115 14.33 6.95 -4.55
CA GLY A 115 15.74 6.87 -4.94
C GLY A 115 16.09 5.77 -5.97
N GLN A 116 15.20 4.81 -6.23
CA GLN A 116 15.46 3.74 -7.21
C GLN A 116 15.34 4.23 -8.65
N ASP A 117 16.16 3.63 -9.53
CA ASP A 117 16.10 3.90 -10.96
C ASP A 117 14.76 3.43 -11.55
N ILE A 118 14.17 4.27 -12.41
CA ILE A 118 12.85 3.97 -12.97
C ILE A 118 12.93 2.85 -14.02
N ASP A 119 14.03 2.75 -14.76
CA ASP A 119 14.19 1.71 -15.79
C ASP A 119 14.45 0.33 -15.14
N ALA A 120 15.16 0.29 -14.01
CA ALA A 120 15.24 -0.87 -13.14
C ALA A 120 13.84 -1.32 -12.66
N LEU A 121 13.02 -0.39 -12.16
CA LEU A 121 11.66 -0.72 -11.71
C LEU A 121 10.79 -1.25 -12.85
N LEU A 122 10.83 -0.62 -14.03
CA LEU A 122 10.08 -1.06 -15.22
C LEU A 122 10.53 -2.43 -15.74
N SER A 123 11.76 -2.84 -15.46
CA SER A 123 12.27 -4.20 -15.77
C SER A 123 11.98 -5.22 -14.66
N GLY A 124 11.20 -4.85 -13.64
CA GLY A 124 10.82 -5.73 -12.52
C GLY A 124 11.86 -5.80 -11.40
N ASN A 125 12.93 -4.99 -11.48
CA ASN A 125 13.96 -4.93 -10.44
C ASN A 125 13.55 -3.91 -9.38
N ILE A 126 12.87 -4.41 -8.35
CA ILE A 126 12.42 -3.62 -7.21
C ILE A 126 12.99 -4.17 -5.91
N THR A 127 13.41 -3.28 -5.02
CA THR A 127 13.89 -3.67 -3.68
C THR A 127 13.13 -2.92 -2.60
N PHE A 128 12.77 -3.62 -1.54
CA PHE A 128 12.17 -3.05 -0.35
C PHE A 128 13.13 -3.24 0.83
N GLY A 129 13.04 -2.37 1.83
CA GLY A 129 13.76 -2.52 3.08
C GLY A 129 13.21 -3.65 3.95
N ASN A 130 13.91 -3.92 5.04
CA ASN A 130 13.44 -4.91 6.01
C ASN A 130 12.20 -4.38 6.74
N PRO A 131 11.11 -5.18 6.86
CA PRO A 131 9.97 -4.79 7.66
C PRO A 131 10.38 -4.68 9.14
N PRO A 132 9.67 -3.87 9.95
CA PRO A 132 9.97 -3.77 11.36
C PRO A 132 9.77 -5.13 12.04
N SER A 133 10.75 -5.51 12.86
CA SER A 133 10.65 -6.71 13.68
C SER A 133 9.52 -6.53 14.69
N ARG A 134 8.63 -7.52 14.78
CA ARG A 134 7.79 -7.68 15.97
C ARG A 134 8.74 -7.96 17.13
N LYS A 135 8.82 -7.08 18.14
CA LYS A 135 9.38 -7.51 19.42
C LYS A 135 8.50 -8.67 19.88
N THR A 136 9.06 -9.88 19.87
CA THR A 136 8.49 -10.96 20.65
C THR A 136 8.61 -10.49 22.09
N ASP A 137 7.49 -10.50 22.82
CA ASP A 137 7.55 -10.42 24.28
C ASP A 137 8.24 -11.71 24.76
N ASP A 138 9.57 -11.74 24.69
CA ASP A 138 10.38 -12.70 25.43
C ASP A 138 10.58 -12.10 26.83
N ALA A 139 9.61 -12.39 27.71
CA ALA A 139 9.75 -12.44 29.17
C ALA A 139 8.64 -13.31 29.77
#